data_AF-A0AAE0FIY4-F1
#
_entry.id   AF-A0AAE0FIY4-F1
#
_cell.length_a   1.000
_cell.length_b   1.000
_cell.length_c   1.000
_cell.angle_alpha   90.00
_cell.angle_beta   90.00
_cell.angle_gamma   90.00
#
_symmetry.space_group_name_H-M   'P 1'
#
loop_
_entity.id
_entity.type
_entity.pdbx_description
1 polymer ?
#
loop_
_entity_poly.entity_id
_entity_poly.type
_entity_poly.pdbx_seq_one_letter_code
_entity_poly.pdbx_strand_id
1 'polypeptide(L)'
;MAHTRQTLTNSVVIYASLVFFSAEAVCDGVDYCQETDLKETGRDLLNEHEASYRVVAIGDLHGDLQNAHRVLQLSKVIDENGSWIGGNTRLVQTGDLLDRGPNSLELLDLFARLKDEAENVGGTVTCLLGNHELMTLQGDLRYVSRTELKALAAKTLPAAGDTEQAGNLANGRQEWSRLFQPGQIHGHRLRSDREAMAVVGEAECRTLFVHA
;
A
#
# COMPACT_ATOMS: atom_id res chain seq x y z
N MET A 1 -23.81 40.57 -5.83
CA MET A 1 -23.19 39.81 -4.73
C MET A 1 -23.59 38.36 -4.91
N ALA A 2 -22.69 37.52 -5.42
CA ALA A 2 -22.88 36.08 -5.53
C ALA A 2 -21.75 35.42 -4.74
N HIS A 3 -22.09 34.71 -3.67
CA HIS A 3 -21.16 33.92 -2.87
C HIS A 3 -20.98 32.56 -3.54
N THR A 4 -19.84 32.35 -4.18
CA THR A 4 -19.41 31.03 -4.64
C THR A 4 -18.84 30.28 -3.45
N ARG A 5 -19.53 29.22 -2.99
CA ARG A 5 -19.00 28.27 -2.00
C ARG A 5 -17.87 27.46 -2.66
N GLN A 6 -16.64 27.63 -2.18
CA GLN A 6 -15.56 26.68 -2.41
C GLN A 6 -15.78 25.44 -1.54
N THR A 7 -15.92 24.28 -2.15
CA THR A 7 -15.86 22.98 -1.49
C THR A 7 -14.40 22.62 -1.25
N LEU A 8 -13.98 22.64 0.02
CA LEU A 8 -12.71 22.10 0.48
C LEU A 8 -12.80 20.56 0.47
N THR A 9 -12.00 19.90 -0.37
CA THR A 9 -11.83 18.45 -0.31
C THR A 9 -10.82 18.12 0.79
N ASN A 10 -11.32 17.51 1.86
CA ASN A 10 -10.54 17.07 3.01
C ASN A 10 -9.56 15.95 2.62
N SER A 11 -8.27 16.25 2.65
CA SER A 11 -7.21 15.24 2.82
C SER A 11 -7.17 14.84 4.29
N VAL A 12 -7.57 13.61 4.62
CA VAL A 12 -7.41 13.04 5.96
C VAL A 12 -6.14 12.19 5.95
N VAL A 13 -5.12 12.64 6.69
CA VAL A 13 -3.86 11.92 6.91
C VAL A 13 -3.90 11.38 8.33
N ILE A 14 -3.88 10.05 8.50
CA ILE A 14 -3.78 9.41 9.82
C ILE A 14 -2.34 8.89 9.97
N TYR A 15 -1.61 9.53 10.90
CA TYR A 15 -0.19 9.29 11.18
C TYR A 15 0.00 8.15 12.19
N ALA A 16 0.94 7.26 11.91
CA ALA A 16 1.61 6.43 12.92
C ALA A 16 3.13 6.47 12.67
N SER A 17 3.81 7.31 13.47
CA SER A 17 5.27 7.38 13.72
C SER A 17 6.16 8.17 12.73
N LEU A 18 6.73 9.26 13.28
CA LEU A 18 7.86 10.11 12.87
C LEU A 18 7.68 11.12 11.73
N VAL A 19 8.15 12.33 12.02
CA VAL A 19 7.82 13.62 11.40
C VAL A 19 8.70 13.90 10.18
N PHE A 20 8.10 14.18 9.03
CA PHE A 20 8.63 15.10 8.03
C PHE A 20 7.50 16.00 7.52
N PHE A 21 7.69 17.31 7.66
CA PHE A 21 6.84 18.33 7.04
C PHE A 21 7.09 18.31 5.53
N SER A 22 6.03 18.14 4.72
CA SER A 22 6.07 18.62 3.34
C SER A 22 5.66 20.08 3.34
N ALA A 23 6.54 20.94 2.84
CA ALA A 23 6.29 22.36 2.67
C ALA A 23 5.09 22.61 1.73
N GLU A 24 4.27 23.58 2.09
CA GLU A 24 3.33 24.20 1.17
C GLU A 24 4.14 24.97 0.11
N ALA A 25 3.95 24.63 -1.17
CA ALA A 25 4.40 25.48 -2.25
C ALA A 25 3.45 26.69 -2.32
N VAL A 26 3.88 27.81 -1.74
CA VAL A 26 3.33 29.13 -2.04
C VAL A 26 3.93 29.56 -3.38
N CYS A 27 3.12 29.53 -4.43
CA CYS A 27 3.47 30.15 -5.71
C CYS A 27 3.22 31.66 -5.60
N ASP A 28 4.16 32.39 -4.99
CA ASP A 28 4.20 33.86 -5.10
C ASP A 28 4.77 34.20 -6.48
N GLY A 29 3.86 34.52 -7.40
CA GLY A 29 4.18 34.85 -8.76
C GLY A 29 4.96 36.15 -8.87
N VAL A 30 6.04 36.12 -9.64
CA VAL A 30 6.37 37.18 -10.60
C VAL A 30 7.21 36.54 -11.71
N ASP A 31 6.65 36.33 -12.89
CA ASP A 31 7.42 36.48 -14.12
C ASP A 31 6.51 36.85 -15.29
N TYR A 32 7.00 37.81 -16.06
CA TYR A 32 6.28 38.69 -16.97
C TYR A 32 5.99 37.98 -18.30
N CYS A 33 4.71 37.75 -18.63
CA CYS A 33 4.29 37.38 -19.99
C CYS A 33 3.29 38.42 -20.52
N GLN A 34 3.70 39.16 -21.55
CA GLN A 34 2.85 40.14 -22.23
C GLN A 34 1.68 39.44 -22.94
N GLU A 35 0.50 40.05 -22.86
CA GLU A 35 -0.69 39.62 -23.61
C GLU A 35 -0.44 39.78 -25.12
N THR A 36 -0.32 38.65 -25.82
CA THR A 36 -0.62 38.60 -27.26
C THR A 36 -2.05 38.11 -27.45
N ASP A 37 -2.86 39.00 -28.00
CA ASP A 37 -4.25 38.84 -28.43
C ASP A 37 -4.42 37.62 -29.36
N LEU A 38 -4.78 36.47 -28.80
CA LEU A 38 -5.20 35.29 -29.54
C LEU A 38 -6.73 35.25 -29.61
N LYS A 39 -7.23 35.76 -30.74
CA LYS A 39 -8.62 35.73 -31.16
C LYS A 39 -9.16 34.29 -31.22
N GLU A 40 -10.29 34.11 -30.54
CA GLU A 40 -11.39 33.19 -30.85
C GLU A 40 -11.09 32.01 -31.80
N THR A 41 -10.40 30.95 -31.33
CA THR A 41 -10.44 29.61 -31.98
C THR A 41 -10.05 28.43 -31.07
N GLY A 42 -9.88 28.62 -29.75
CA GLY A 42 -9.27 27.58 -28.87
C GLY A 42 -10.15 27.01 -27.75
N ARG A 43 -11.44 27.34 -27.66
CA ARG A 43 -12.28 26.95 -26.50
C ARG A 43 -12.71 25.48 -26.47
N ASP A 44 -12.48 24.71 -27.53
CA ASP A 44 -12.83 23.29 -27.60
C ASP A 44 -11.65 22.33 -27.35
N LEU A 45 -10.43 22.83 -27.05
CA LEU A 45 -9.25 21.98 -26.80
C LEU A 45 -8.77 21.96 -25.33
N LEU A 46 -9.51 22.59 -24.40
CA LEU A 46 -9.13 22.69 -22.98
C LEU A 46 -10.05 21.88 -22.04
N ASN A 47 -10.92 21.03 -22.58
CA ASN A 47 -11.86 20.22 -21.81
C ASN A 47 -11.52 18.72 -21.82
N GLU A 48 -10.24 18.37 -21.97
CA GLU A 48 -9.76 17.13 -21.36
C GLU A 48 -9.63 17.40 -19.87
N HIS A 49 -10.74 17.24 -19.14
CA HIS A 49 -10.69 17.16 -17.68
C HIS A 49 -9.74 16.02 -17.32
N GLU A 50 -8.50 16.37 -17.00
CA GLU A 50 -7.49 15.49 -16.41
C GLU A 50 -8.20 14.70 -15.31
N ALA A 51 -8.25 13.38 -15.45
CA ALA A 51 -9.05 12.52 -14.58
C ALA A 51 -8.47 12.61 -13.16
N SER A 52 -9.01 13.50 -12.34
CA SER A 52 -8.57 13.69 -10.96
C SER A 52 -8.84 12.42 -10.15
N TYR A 53 -7.78 11.69 -9.81
CA TYR A 53 -7.83 10.59 -8.86
C TYR A 53 -7.33 11.05 -7.50
N ARG A 54 -7.78 10.34 -6.47
CA ARG A 54 -7.31 10.51 -5.10
C ARG A 54 -6.11 9.61 -4.86
N VAL A 55 -5.09 10.09 -4.15
CA VAL A 55 -3.97 9.28 -3.68
C VAL A 55 -4.13 9.02 -2.18
N VAL A 56 -3.93 7.77 -1.76
CA VAL A 56 -3.91 7.37 -0.35
C VAL A 56 -2.61 6.62 -0.12
N ALA A 57 -1.86 6.99 0.91
CA ALA A 57 -0.66 6.27 1.33
C ALA A 57 -0.87 5.64 2.71
N ILE A 58 -0.46 4.39 2.88
CA ILE A 58 -0.52 3.65 4.14
C ILE A 58 0.87 3.10 4.45
N GLY A 59 1.31 3.35 5.67
CA GLY A 59 2.58 2.90 6.21
C GLY A 59 2.65 1.41 6.50
N ASP A 60 3.59 1.07 7.37
CA ASP A 60 3.88 -0.27 7.84
C ASP A 60 2.66 -0.87 8.56
N LEU A 61 2.33 -2.12 8.22
CA LEU A 61 1.21 -2.85 8.82
C LEU A 61 1.66 -4.05 9.64
N HIS A 62 2.83 -4.62 9.34
CA HIS A 62 3.50 -5.63 10.16
C HIS A 62 2.57 -6.73 10.70
N GLY A 63 1.89 -7.45 9.81
CA GLY A 63 1.05 -8.58 10.21
C GLY A 63 -0.19 -8.20 11.04
N ASP A 64 -0.56 -6.91 11.17
CA ASP A 64 -1.74 -6.45 11.91
C ASP A 64 -2.94 -6.28 10.98
N LEU A 65 -3.62 -7.40 10.72
CA LEU A 65 -4.78 -7.43 9.82
C LEU A 65 -5.94 -6.56 10.34
N GLN A 66 -6.15 -6.50 11.66
CA GLN A 66 -7.26 -5.75 12.24
C GLN A 66 -7.07 -4.24 12.02
N ASN A 67 -5.88 -3.71 12.29
CA ASN A 67 -5.61 -2.30 12.06
C ASN A 67 -5.51 -1.98 10.57
N ALA A 68 -5.03 -2.92 9.72
CA ALA A 68 -5.09 -2.77 8.28
C ALA A 68 -6.52 -2.54 7.76
N HIS A 69 -7.48 -3.39 8.16
CA HIS A 69 -8.89 -3.19 7.81
C HIS A 69 -9.40 -1.83 8.29
N ARG A 70 -9.06 -1.44 9.53
CA ARG A 70 -9.51 -0.18 10.11
C ARG A 70 -8.98 1.03 9.33
N VAL A 71 -7.69 1.07 9.00
CA VAL A 71 -7.10 2.21 8.27
C VAL A 71 -7.61 2.27 6.83
N LEU A 72 -7.78 1.12 6.17
CA LEU A 72 -8.34 1.04 4.82
C LEU A 72 -9.80 1.54 4.80
N GLN A 73 -10.62 1.17 5.79
CA GLN A 73 -11.99 1.66 5.95
C GLN A 73 -12.03 3.17 6.25
N LEU A 74 -11.20 3.64 7.17
CA LEU A 74 -11.10 5.07 7.49
C LEU A 74 -10.69 5.90 6.28
N SER A 75 -9.82 5.36 5.43
CA SER A 75 -9.42 5.98 4.16
C SER A 75 -10.46 5.81 3.04
N LYS A 76 -11.58 5.11 3.29
CA LYS A 76 -12.66 4.86 2.33
C LYS A 76 -12.19 4.19 1.04
N VAL A 77 -11.24 3.26 1.14
CA VAL A 77 -10.83 2.42 -0.01
C VAL A 77 -11.46 1.03 0.02
N ILE A 78 -11.90 0.57 1.21
CA ILE A 78 -12.68 -0.66 1.36
C ILE A 78 -13.98 -0.44 2.15
N ASP A 79 -14.95 -1.32 1.96
CA ASP A 79 -16.20 -1.37 2.73
C ASP A 79 -16.07 -2.16 4.05
N GLU A 80 -17.19 -2.38 4.74
CA GLU A 80 -17.27 -3.15 5.98
C GLU A 80 -16.87 -4.63 5.80
N ASN A 81 -17.04 -5.17 4.59
CA ASN A 81 -16.68 -6.55 4.24
C ASN A 81 -15.22 -6.67 3.75
N GLY A 82 -14.53 -5.55 3.58
CA GLY A 82 -13.18 -5.47 3.06
C GLY A 82 -13.08 -5.59 1.55
N SER A 83 -14.14 -5.27 0.81
CA SER A 83 -14.15 -5.16 -0.66
C SER A 83 -13.80 -3.74 -1.10
N TRP A 84 -13.12 -3.59 -2.22
CA TRP A 84 -12.74 -2.30 -2.79
C TRP A 84 -13.96 -1.43 -3.10
N ILE A 85 -13.94 -0.20 -2.58
CA ILE A 85 -14.90 0.87 -2.89
C ILE A 85 -14.20 2.20 -3.25
N GLY A 86 -12.88 2.15 -3.44
CA GLY A 86 -12.06 3.34 -3.69
C GLY A 86 -12.25 3.99 -5.07
N GLY A 87 -13.03 3.39 -5.98
CA GLY A 87 -13.15 3.87 -7.37
C GLY A 87 -11.79 3.94 -8.04
N ASN A 88 -11.48 5.07 -8.69
CA ASN A 88 -10.20 5.34 -9.33
C ASN A 88 -9.07 5.77 -8.36
N THR A 89 -9.24 5.57 -7.04
CA THR A 89 -8.20 5.92 -6.05
C THR A 89 -6.91 5.14 -6.32
N ARG A 90 -5.76 5.80 -6.16
CA ARG A 90 -4.43 5.20 -6.18
C ARG A 90 -3.95 4.99 -4.75
N LEU A 91 -3.98 3.75 -4.28
CA LEU A 91 -3.50 3.35 -2.96
C LEU A 91 -2.02 2.94 -3.06
N VAL A 92 -1.18 3.54 -2.21
CA VAL A 92 0.23 3.19 -2.05
C VAL A 92 0.44 2.63 -0.65
N GLN A 93 0.83 1.35 -0.57
CA GLN A 93 1.29 0.71 0.65
C GLN A 93 2.81 0.77 0.66
N THR A 94 3.42 1.41 1.65
CA THR A 94 4.84 1.80 1.59
C THR A 94 5.82 0.73 2.06
N GLY A 95 5.47 -0.56 1.97
CA GLY A 95 6.31 -1.68 2.42
C GLY A 95 6.05 -2.11 3.87
N ASP A 96 6.67 -3.20 4.30
CA ASP A 96 6.51 -3.76 5.66
C ASP A 96 5.08 -4.21 5.98
N LEU A 97 4.53 -5.06 5.10
CA LEU A 97 3.32 -5.82 5.41
C LEU A 97 3.62 -7.03 6.31
N LEU A 98 4.82 -7.58 6.20
CA LEU A 98 5.22 -8.80 6.90
C LEU A 98 5.79 -8.53 8.30
N ASP A 99 5.91 -9.62 9.05
CA ASP A 99 6.57 -9.74 10.35
C ASP A 99 5.88 -9.02 11.52
N ARG A 100 6.35 -9.30 12.74
CA ARG A 100 5.88 -8.83 14.06
C ARG A 100 4.46 -9.30 14.43
N GLY A 101 3.46 -8.97 13.62
CA GLY A 101 2.08 -9.36 13.80
C GLY A 101 1.79 -10.80 13.33
N PRO A 102 0.62 -11.37 13.68
CA PRO A 102 0.33 -12.78 13.43
C PRO A 102 -0.33 -13.06 12.08
N ASN A 103 -0.53 -12.07 11.20
CA ASN A 103 -1.34 -12.18 9.99
C ASN A 103 -0.64 -11.68 8.73
N SER A 104 0.65 -11.98 8.58
CA SER A 104 1.45 -11.51 7.44
C SER A 104 0.94 -12.09 6.12
N LEU A 105 0.61 -13.39 6.10
CA LEU A 105 0.11 -14.07 4.89
C LEU A 105 -1.27 -13.57 4.49
N GLU A 106 -2.17 -13.37 5.46
CA GLU A 106 -3.50 -12.82 5.23
C GLU A 106 -3.44 -11.38 4.71
N LEU A 107 -2.48 -10.58 5.16
CA LEU A 107 -2.25 -9.24 4.59
C LEU A 107 -1.77 -9.31 3.14
N LEU A 108 -0.86 -10.22 2.80
CA LEU A 108 -0.45 -10.42 1.40
C LEU A 108 -1.64 -10.80 0.52
N ASP A 109 -2.52 -11.68 1.00
CA ASP A 109 -3.73 -12.07 0.28
C ASP A 109 -4.73 -10.91 0.15
N LEU A 110 -4.93 -10.13 1.22
CA LEU A 110 -5.79 -8.95 1.20
C LEU A 110 -5.31 -7.94 0.14
N PHE A 111 -4.04 -7.55 0.17
CA PHE A 111 -3.52 -6.54 -0.77
C PHE A 111 -3.46 -7.04 -2.20
N ALA A 112 -3.18 -8.34 -2.43
CA ALA A 112 -3.27 -8.93 -3.76
C ALA A 112 -4.71 -8.87 -4.30
N ARG A 113 -5.70 -9.25 -3.50
CA ARG A 113 -7.12 -9.14 -3.89
C ARG A 113 -7.54 -7.70 -4.15
N LEU A 114 -7.17 -6.76 -3.27
CA LEU A 114 -7.52 -5.35 -3.43
C LEU A 114 -6.89 -4.74 -4.68
N LYS A 115 -5.69 -5.19 -5.09
CA LYS A 115 -5.08 -4.80 -6.36
C LYS A 115 -5.97 -5.18 -7.54
N ASP A 116 -6.37 -6.44 -7.62
CA ASP A 116 -7.25 -6.93 -8.68
C ASP A 116 -8.60 -6.19 -8.67
N GLU A 117 -9.21 -6.00 -7.50
CA GLU A 117 -10.50 -5.30 -7.36
C GLU A 117 -10.39 -3.82 -7.77
N ALA A 118 -9.30 -3.13 -7.43
CA ALA A 118 -9.07 -1.74 -7.79
C ALA A 118 -8.88 -1.56 -9.30
N GLU A 119 -8.05 -2.39 -9.93
CA GLU A 119 -7.74 -2.33 -11.36
C GLU A 119 -9.02 -2.47 -12.21
N ASN A 120 -9.96 -3.31 -11.79
CA ASN A 120 -11.25 -3.52 -12.46
C ASN A 120 -12.15 -2.27 -12.54
N VAL A 121 -11.91 -1.27 -11.68
CA VAL A 121 -12.68 -0.01 -11.65
C VAL A 121 -11.82 1.23 -11.90
N GLY A 122 -10.62 1.04 -12.47
CA GLY A 122 -9.68 2.11 -12.81
C GLY A 122 -8.91 2.69 -11.62
N GLY A 123 -8.96 2.04 -10.45
CA GLY A 123 -8.10 2.30 -9.31
C GLY A 123 -6.79 1.54 -9.40
N THR A 124 -5.88 1.78 -8.47
CA THR A 124 -4.61 1.03 -8.38
C THR A 124 -4.24 0.77 -6.93
N VAL A 125 -3.58 -0.36 -6.68
CA VAL A 125 -2.92 -0.66 -5.40
C VAL A 125 -1.46 -0.99 -5.68
N THR A 126 -0.58 -0.12 -5.25
CA THR A 126 0.87 -0.29 -5.36
C THR A 126 1.41 -0.66 -3.99
N CYS A 127 2.04 -1.81 -3.87
CA CYS A 127 2.74 -2.21 -2.65
C CYS A 127 4.24 -2.13 -2.87
N LEU A 128 4.94 -1.34 -2.07
CA LEU A 128 6.38 -1.24 -2.13
C LEU A 128 7.06 -2.42 -1.43
N LEU A 129 8.33 -2.62 -1.75
CA LEU A 129 9.23 -3.48 -0.98
C LEU A 129 9.72 -2.74 0.26
N GLY A 130 9.35 -3.25 1.43
CA GLY A 130 9.94 -2.87 2.70
C GLY A 130 11.16 -3.72 3.06
N ASN A 131 11.87 -3.32 4.12
CA ASN A 131 13.02 -4.11 4.56
C ASN A 131 12.59 -5.50 5.09
N HIS A 132 11.37 -5.65 5.63
CA HIS A 132 10.88 -6.95 6.10
C HIS A 132 10.53 -7.92 4.96
N GLU A 133 10.04 -7.43 3.82
CA GLU A 133 9.91 -8.25 2.61
C GLU A 133 11.27 -8.76 2.14
N LEU A 134 12.29 -7.90 2.11
CA LEU A 134 13.64 -8.28 1.73
C LEU A 134 14.26 -9.28 2.72
N MET A 135 14.11 -9.06 4.02
CA MET A 135 14.56 -9.98 5.06
C MET A 135 13.94 -11.37 4.89
N THR A 136 12.62 -11.43 4.67
CA THR A 136 11.92 -12.69 4.39
C THR A 136 12.48 -13.40 3.16
N LEU A 137 12.71 -12.68 2.05
CA LEU A 137 13.30 -13.23 0.83
C LEU A 137 14.75 -13.73 1.01
N GLN A 138 15.49 -13.13 1.94
CA GLN A 138 16.86 -13.51 2.30
C GLN A 138 16.91 -14.64 3.35
N GLY A 139 15.76 -15.11 3.84
CA GLY A 139 15.67 -16.13 4.88
C GLY A 139 15.97 -15.61 6.29
N ASP A 140 15.96 -14.29 6.48
CA ASP A 140 16.09 -13.68 7.81
C ASP A 140 14.73 -13.63 8.49
N LEU A 141 14.52 -14.60 9.39
CA LEU A 141 13.23 -14.82 10.06
C LEU A 141 13.22 -14.30 11.51
N ARG A 142 14.08 -13.33 11.84
CA ARG A 142 14.20 -12.82 13.22
C ARG A 142 12.91 -12.19 13.73
N TYR A 143 12.13 -11.56 12.86
CA TYR A 143 10.92 -10.81 13.22
C TYR A 143 9.60 -11.52 12.89
N VAL A 144 9.66 -12.69 12.24
CA VAL A 144 8.46 -13.49 11.99
C VAL A 144 7.80 -13.85 13.32
N SER A 145 6.50 -13.61 13.42
CA SER A 145 5.76 -13.86 14.65
C SER A 145 5.84 -15.34 15.05
N ARG A 146 6.10 -15.60 16.33
CA ARG A 146 6.06 -16.97 16.87
C ARG A 146 4.69 -17.60 16.70
N THR A 147 3.63 -16.80 16.65
CA THR A 147 2.26 -17.28 16.42
C THR A 147 2.11 -17.81 15.00
N GLU A 148 2.60 -17.08 13.99
CA GLU A 148 2.59 -17.54 12.60
C GLU A 148 3.41 -18.81 12.42
N LEU A 149 4.63 -18.85 12.96
CA LEU A 149 5.49 -20.03 12.85
C LEU A 149 4.82 -21.27 13.47
N LYS A 150 4.20 -21.13 14.64
CA LYS A 150 3.47 -22.24 15.28
C LYS A 150 2.25 -22.67 14.45
N ALA A 151 1.51 -21.71 13.90
CA ALA A 151 0.34 -21.99 13.07
C ALA A 151 0.74 -22.74 11.78
N LEU A 152 1.85 -22.35 11.15
CA LEU A 152 2.41 -23.04 9.99
C LEU A 152 2.87 -24.46 10.35
N ALA A 153 3.64 -24.60 11.42
CA ALA A 153 4.11 -25.91 11.87
C ALA A 153 2.96 -26.89 12.17
N ALA A 154 1.88 -26.40 12.75
CA ALA A 154 0.70 -27.21 13.05
C ALA A 154 -0.04 -27.70 11.78
N LYS A 155 0.06 -26.97 10.66
CA LYS A 155 -0.53 -27.38 9.37
C LYS A 155 0.28 -28.50 8.69
N THR A 156 1.56 -28.64 9.01
CA THR A 156 2.49 -29.54 8.31
C THR A 156 2.79 -30.84 9.07
N LEU A 157 2.45 -30.94 10.36
CA LEU A 157 2.68 -32.13 11.17
C LEU A 157 1.42 -33.03 11.24
N PRO A 158 1.54 -34.37 11.03
CA PRO A 158 0.51 -35.29 11.53
C PRO A 158 0.46 -35.17 13.06
N ALA A 159 -0.74 -35.24 13.64
CA ALA A 159 -0.97 -35.14 15.08
C ALA A 159 -0.03 -36.08 15.88
N ALA A 160 1.11 -35.57 16.33
CA ALA A 160 2.10 -36.30 17.12
C ALA A 160 2.41 -35.47 18.36
N GLY A 161 2.19 -36.10 19.50
CA GLY A 161 2.09 -35.46 20.81
C GLY A 161 3.32 -34.69 21.27
N ASP A 162 3.04 -33.64 22.03
CA ASP A 162 3.77 -33.02 23.14
C ASP A 162 5.31 -33.05 23.13
N THR A 163 5.94 -33.00 21.96
CA THR A 163 7.39 -32.88 21.85
C THR A 163 7.77 -31.47 21.41
N GLU A 164 8.21 -30.73 22.42
CA GLU A 164 9.14 -29.60 22.39
C GLU A 164 8.80 -28.39 21.51
N GLN A 165 8.52 -27.26 22.17
CA GLN A 165 8.20 -25.98 21.54
C GLN A 165 9.29 -25.47 20.57
N ALA A 166 10.54 -25.90 20.76
CA ALA A 166 11.66 -25.59 19.86
C ALA A 166 11.55 -26.32 18.51
N GLY A 167 11.20 -27.62 18.50
CA GLY A 167 11.00 -28.39 17.28
C GLY A 167 9.82 -27.86 16.45
N ASN A 168 8.76 -27.44 17.12
CA ASN A 168 7.60 -26.81 16.46
C ASN A 168 7.99 -25.50 15.74
N LEU A 169 8.77 -24.63 16.38
CA LEU A 169 9.23 -23.38 15.74
C LEU A 169 10.20 -23.62 14.58
N ALA A 170 11.06 -24.65 14.65
CA ALA A 170 11.95 -25.00 13.55
C ALA A 170 11.16 -25.43 12.30
N ASN A 171 10.14 -26.26 12.47
CA ASN A 171 9.25 -26.67 11.38
C ASN A 171 8.48 -25.49 10.80
N GLY A 172 8.00 -24.59 11.66
CA GLY A 172 7.35 -23.35 11.23
C GLY A 172 8.27 -22.46 10.38
N ARG A 173 9.54 -22.34 10.77
CA ARG A 173 10.55 -21.57 10.02
C ARG A 173 10.88 -22.21 8.67
N GLN A 174 10.92 -23.54 8.62
CA GLN A 174 11.12 -24.27 7.38
C GLN A 174 9.94 -24.04 6.43
N GLU A 175 8.71 -24.13 6.93
CA GLU A 175 7.51 -23.91 6.13
C GLU A 175 7.39 -22.45 5.68
N TRP A 176 7.67 -21.49 6.57
CA TRP A 176 7.74 -20.08 6.19
C TRP A 176 8.74 -19.87 5.05
N SER A 177 9.98 -20.35 5.22
CA SER A 177 11.01 -20.28 4.18
C SER A 177 10.51 -20.89 2.87
N ARG A 178 9.81 -22.03 2.93
CA ARG A 178 9.24 -22.71 1.77
C ARG A 178 8.27 -21.80 1.03
N LEU A 179 7.31 -21.16 1.71
CA LEU A 179 6.28 -20.31 1.10
C LEU A 179 6.85 -19.13 0.29
N PHE A 180 8.05 -18.66 0.63
CA PHE A 180 8.71 -17.53 -0.04
C PHE A 180 9.83 -17.94 -1.01
N GLN A 181 10.10 -19.25 -1.21
CA GLN A 181 11.04 -19.71 -2.23
C GLN A 181 10.61 -19.31 -3.66
N PRO A 182 11.55 -19.25 -4.62
CA PRO A 182 11.21 -19.10 -6.03
C PRO A 182 10.17 -20.14 -6.48
N GLY A 183 9.21 -19.71 -7.29
CA GLY A 183 8.12 -20.56 -7.79
C GLY A 183 6.93 -20.73 -6.84
N GLN A 184 7.01 -20.25 -5.59
CA GLN A 184 5.86 -20.17 -4.69
C GLN A 184 5.15 -18.83 -4.83
N ILE A 185 3.82 -18.83 -4.62
CA ILE A 185 2.99 -17.65 -4.87
C ILE A 185 3.37 -16.44 -3.99
N HIS A 186 3.60 -16.63 -2.70
CA HIS A 186 3.99 -15.54 -1.81
C HIS A 186 5.37 -14.98 -2.20
N GLY A 187 6.32 -15.87 -2.49
CA GLY A 187 7.64 -15.48 -3.00
C GLY A 187 7.59 -14.76 -4.35
N HIS A 188 6.67 -15.13 -5.24
CA HIS A 188 6.47 -14.45 -6.53
C HIS A 188 5.90 -13.05 -6.33
N ARG A 189 4.87 -12.91 -5.47
CA ARG A 189 4.26 -11.60 -5.16
C ARG A 189 5.27 -10.60 -4.63
N LEU A 190 6.24 -11.02 -3.83
CA LEU A 190 7.28 -10.11 -3.37
C LEU A 190 8.30 -9.76 -4.46
N ARG A 191 8.70 -10.72 -5.30
CA ARG A 191 9.78 -10.51 -6.29
C ARG A 191 9.31 -9.83 -7.57
N SER A 192 8.06 -10.03 -7.97
CA SER A 192 7.57 -9.66 -9.30
C SER A 192 6.51 -8.56 -9.25
N ASP A 193 5.71 -8.50 -8.19
CA ASP A 193 4.51 -7.64 -8.15
C ASP A 193 4.71 -6.37 -7.30
N ARG A 194 5.94 -6.17 -6.77
CA ARG A 194 6.28 -5.05 -5.90
C ARG A 194 7.43 -4.23 -6.44
N GLU A 195 7.30 -2.93 -6.29
CA GLU A 195 8.30 -1.95 -6.72
C GLU A 195 9.13 -1.49 -5.52
N ALA A 196 10.38 -1.09 -5.75
CA ALA A 196 11.20 -0.50 -4.69
C ALA A 196 10.79 0.96 -4.38
N MET A 197 10.16 1.63 -5.35
CA MET A 197 9.68 3.01 -5.27
C MET A 197 8.54 3.18 -6.26
N ALA A 198 7.65 4.13 -6.00
CA ALA A 198 6.57 4.47 -6.92
C ALA A 198 6.42 5.99 -7.06
N VAL A 199 6.17 6.47 -8.27
CA VAL A 199 5.77 7.86 -8.52
C VAL A 199 4.30 7.88 -8.87
N VAL A 200 3.50 8.54 -8.04
CA VAL A 200 2.05 8.63 -8.22
C VAL A 200 1.65 10.09 -8.36
N GLY A 201 0.86 10.40 -9.38
CA GLY A 201 0.50 11.77 -9.75
C GLY A 201 0.66 12.00 -11.24
N GLU A 202 0.08 13.08 -11.74
CA GLU A 202 0.11 13.50 -13.14
C GLU A 202 0.61 14.93 -13.24
N ALA A 203 1.08 15.29 -14.44
CA ALA A 203 1.72 16.57 -14.73
C ALA A 203 2.73 16.99 -13.64
N GLU A 204 2.51 18.15 -13.03
CA GLU A 204 3.37 18.75 -12.00
C GLU A 204 3.09 18.22 -10.59
N CYS A 205 1.98 17.51 -10.38
CA CYS A 205 1.52 17.02 -9.07
C CYS A 205 1.96 15.57 -8.79
N ARG A 206 3.24 15.26 -9.02
CA ARG A 206 3.82 13.92 -8.79
C ARG A 206 4.42 13.80 -7.40
N THR A 207 4.08 12.71 -6.71
CA THR A 207 4.67 12.34 -5.41
C THR A 207 5.49 11.07 -5.55
N LEU A 208 6.75 11.12 -5.11
CA LEU A 208 7.61 9.94 -4.99
C LEU A 208 7.39 9.27 -3.64
N PHE A 209 7.10 7.97 -3.67
CA PHE A 209 7.00 7.11 -2.50
C PHE A 209 8.18 6.15 -2.49
N VAL A 210 8.85 6.09 -1.35
CA VAL A 210 9.90 5.13 -1.02
C VAL A 210 9.60 4.57 0.36
N HIS A 211 9.99 3.32 0.58
CA HIS A 211 10.00 2.77 1.93
C HIS A 211 11.04 3.51 2.78
N ALA A 212 10.73 3.71 4.07
CA ALA A 212 11.52 4.51 5.00
C ALA A 212 12.44 3.67 5.89
#